data_AF-A0A2W5Z162-F1
#
_entry.id   AF-A0A2W5Z162-F1
#
_cell.length_a   1.000
_cell.length_b   1.000
_cell.length_c   1.000
_cell.angle_alpha   90.00
_cell.angle_beta   90.00
_cell.angle_gamma   90.00
#
_symmetry.space_group_name_H-M   'P 1'
#
loop_
_entity.id
_entity.type
_entity.pdbx_description
1 polymer ?
#
loop_
_entity_poly.entity_id
_entity_poly.type
_entity_poly.pdbx_seq_one_letter_code
_entity_poly.pdbx_strand_id
1 'polypeptide(L)'
;MGASFGRGGATTFQQDLQNSDCIVIQGSNMAECHPVGFQWVMEAKARGATLIHVDPRFTRTSAMADMYVPLRAGSDIAFLGAIVNYILSNEKYFREYVVSYTNAATLVSQDFQDTDELDGLFSGYDTETATYDPTTWAYEGMQAAAAAGSRLVRGKRTNPEKSSAGGHELGARGASLEHSVVQRDETLQHPHCVFQILKRHYARYTPELVEHVCGVPPDLFAKVCEAVTANSGRQRTTAWVYSVGWTQHSVGVQYIRGAAIIQLLLGNMGRPGGGILALRGHASIQGSTDIPTLFDLLPGYLPMPRAGVHGNLDDYLDS
;
A
#
# COMPACT_ATOMS: atom_id res chain seq x y z
N MET A 1 3.31 -2.69 2.34
CA MET A 1 4.40 -3.12 1.44
C MET A 1 4.44 -4.64 1.24
N GLY A 2 4.53 -5.46 2.30
CA GLY A 2 4.61 -6.93 2.21
C GLY A 2 3.56 -7.57 1.29
N ALA A 3 2.28 -7.31 1.54
CA ALA A 3 1.19 -7.83 0.71
C ALA A 3 1.19 -7.33 -0.75
N SER A 4 1.78 -6.16 -1.03
CA SER A 4 1.80 -5.59 -2.40
C SER A 4 2.96 -6.10 -3.24
N PHE A 5 4.13 -6.29 -2.62
CA PHE A 5 5.40 -6.49 -3.34
C PHE A 5 6.16 -7.73 -2.88
N GLY A 6 5.60 -8.49 -1.93
CA GLY A 6 6.23 -9.65 -1.31
C GLY A 6 7.33 -9.32 -0.29
N ARG A 7 7.55 -8.04 0.07
CA ARG A 7 8.49 -7.61 1.13
C ARG A 7 8.04 -6.32 1.82
N GLY A 8 8.37 -6.19 3.12
CA GLY A 8 8.04 -5.02 3.96
C GLY A 8 9.07 -3.88 3.94
N GLY A 9 10.24 -4.12 3.33
CA GLY A 9 11.35 -3.18 3.20
C GLY A 9 11.00 -1.89 2.44
N ALA A 10 11.85 -0.86 2.57
CA ALA A 10 11.88 0.22 1.57
C ALA A 10 12.29 -0.39 0.22
N THR A 11 11.70 0.08 -0.87
CA THR A 11 11.97 -0.55 -2.19
C THR A 11 13.21 -0.02 -2.88
N THR A 12 13.71 1.12 -2.42
CA THR A 12 14.91 1.81 -2.91
C THR A 12 15.69 2.36 -1.71
N PHE A 13 16.78 3.09 -2.00
CA PHE A 13 17.64 3.72 -1.01
C PHE A 13 17.65 5.25 -1.20
N GLN A 14 18.06 6.00 -0.17
CA GLN A 14 17.89 7.47 -0.14
C GLN A 14 18.59 8.19 -1.30
N GLN A 15 19.77 7.73 -1.71
CA GLN A 15 20.53 8.31 -2.82
C GLN A 15 19.80 8.21 -4.16
N ASP A 16 18.95 7.19 -4.35
CA ASP A 16 18.23 6.99 -5.60
C ASP A 16 17.15 8.05 -5.85
N LEU A 17 16.72 8.78 -4.81
CA LEU A 17 15.77 9.89 -4.95
C LEU A 17 16.27 10.97 -5.92
N GLN A 18 17.58 11.14 -6.07
CA GLN A 18 18.17 12.11 -7.01
C GLN A 18 17.81 11.86 -8.48
N ASN A 19 17.34 10.64 -8.78
CA ASN A 19 16.96 10.21 -10.13
C ASN A 19 15.46 10.38 -10.40
N SER A 20 14.68 10.88 -9.43
CA SER A 20 13.23 11.03 -9.55
C SER A 20 12.85 12.27 -10.36
N ASP A 21 11.74 12.19 -11.11
CA ASP A 21 11.13 13.35 -11.79
C ASP A 21 10.09 14.07 -10.93
N CYS A 22 9.56 13.37 -9.92
CA CYS A 22 8.61 13.92 -8.97
C CYS A 22 8.74 13.18 -7.65
N ILE A 23 8.88 13.92 -6.56
CA ILE A 23 8.98 13.35 -5.21
C ILE A 23 7.76 13.82 -4.43
N VAL A 24 6.94 12.86 -3.99
CA VAL A 24 5.82 13.10 -3.08
C VAL A 24 6.25 12.69 -1.68
N ILE A 25 6.37 13.66 -0.79
CA ILE A 25 6.61 13.44 0.63
C ILE A 25 5.28 13.59 1.35
N GLN A 26 4.73 12.48 1.86
CA GLN A 26 3.45 12.46 2.56
C GLN A 26 3.56 11.55 3.78
N GLY A 27 3.12 12.04 4.94
CA GLY A 27 3.31 11.32 6.20
C GLY A 27 4.78 11.24 6.65
N SER A 28 5.61 12.20 6.23
CA SER A 28 7.00 12.35 6.63
C SER A 28 7.42 13.82 6.63
N ASN A 29 8.18 14.24 7.62
CA ASN A 29 8.85 15.54 7.63
C ASN A 29 10.36 15.35 7.36
N MET A 30 10.69 14.93 6.14
CA MET A 30 12.01 14.40 5.79
C MET A 30 13.17 15.39 6.04
N ALA A 31 12.97 16.69 5.82
CA ALA A 31 14.00 17.70 6.03
C ALA A 31 14.41 17.85 7.52
N GLU A 32 13.54 17.43 8.45
CA GLU A 32 13.81 17.48 9.89
C GLU A 32 14.19 16.11 10.44
N CYS A 33 13.50 15.05 10.00
CA CYS A 33 13.68 13.71 10.53
C CYS A 33 14.80 12.92 9.84
N HIS A 34 15.12 13.25 8.59
CA HIS A 34 16.16 12.59 7.78
C HIS A 34 16.98 13.63 6.98
N PRO A 35 17.56 14.66 7.63
CA PRO A 35 18.12 15.84 6.95
C PRO A 35 19.26 15.49 5.99
N VAL A 36 20.12 14.52 6.34
CA VAL A 36 21.20 14.06 5.47
C VAL A 36 20.62 13.35 4.24
N GLY A 37 19.56 12.57 4.39
CA GLY A 37 18.87 11.94 3.26
C GLY A 37 18.21 12.95 2.33
N PHE A 38 17.68 14.03 2.90
CA PHE A 38 16.96 15.08 2.18
C PHE A 38 17.84 15.80 1.15
N GLN A 39 19.17 15.73 1.26
CA GLN A 39 20.08 16.24 0.22
C GLN A 39 19.74 15.67 -1.17
N TRP A 40 19.38 14.39 -1.25
CA TRP A 40 19.08 13.73 -2.54
C TRP A 40 17.74 14.15 -3.13
N VAL A 41 16.80 14.57 -2.27
CA VAL A 41 15.57 15.24 -2.71
C VAL A 41 15.90 16.59 -3.35
N MET A 42 16.80 17.35 -2.73
CA MET A 42 17.24 18.64 -3.25
C MET A 42 18.05 18.52 -4.55
N GLU A 43 18.87 17.47 -4.69
CA GLU A 43 19.55 17.14 -5.95
C GLU A 43 18.54 16.84 -7.08
N ALA A 44 17.50 16.04 -6.79
CA ALA A 44 16.44 15.79 -7.76
C ALA A 44 15.75 17.11 -8.18
N LYS A 45 15.39 17.94 -7.20
CA LYS A 45 14.77 19.24 -7.44
C LYS A 45 15.66 20.15 -8.29
N ALA A 46 16.95 20.22 -8.01
CA ALA A 46 17.92 20.98 -8.80
C ALA A 46 18.02 20.48 -10.25
N ARG A 47 17.72 19.21 -10.51
CA ARG A 47 17.64 18.61 -11.85
C ARG A 47 16.26 18.78 -12.52
N GLY A 48 15.32 19.46 -11.87
CA GLY A 48 13.99 19.74 -12.41
C GLY A 48 12.88 18.85 -11.86
N ALA A 49 13.15 18.01 -10.85
CA ALA A 49 12.10 17.22 -10.22
C ALA A 49 11.10 18.12 -9.48
N THR A 50 9.81 17.79 -9.56
CA THR A 50 8.77 18.47 -8.78
C THR A 50 8.74 17.91 -7.36
N LEU A 51 8.87 18.76 -6.34
CA LEU A 51 8.76 18.37 -4.94
C LEU A 51 7.39 18.74 -4.37
N ILE A 52 6.62 17.73 -3.97
CA ILE A 52 5.30 17.88 -3.35
C ILE A 52 5.39 17.44 -1.89
N HIS A 53 4.94 18.28 -0.97
CA HIS A 53 4.84 17.96 0.45
C HIS A 53 3.39 18.02 0.91
N VAL A 54 2.85 16.88 1.33
CA VAL A 54 1.48 16.72 1.80
C VAL A 54 1.52 16.48 3.31
N ASP A 55 1.13 17.49 4.09
CA ASP A 55 1.20 17.46 5.56
C ASP A 55 0.13 18.40 6.15
N PRO A 56 -0.46 18.08 7.32
CA PRO A 56 -1.35 19.01 8.02
C PRO A 56 -0.67 20.33 8.44
N ARG A 57 0.66 20.38 8.47
CA ARG A 57 1.44 21.53 8.93
C ARG A 57 2.42 21.98 7.87
N PHE A 58 2.65 23.29 7.83
CA PHE A 58 3.77 23.85 7.10
C PHE A 58 5.06 23.66 7.92
N THR A 59 5.99 22.87 7.40
CA THR A 59 7.25 22.45 8.06
C THR A 59 8.49 22.94 7.30
N ARG A 60 9.69 22.62 7.78
CA ARG A 60 10.92 22.88 7.00
C ARG A 60 10.96 22.11 5.68
N THR A 61 10.33 20.94 5.61
CA THR A 61 10.16 20.21 4.34
C THR A 61 9.25 21.00 3.39
N SER A 62 8.15 21.59 3.90
CA SER A 62 7.22 22.41 3.11
C SER A 62 7.90 23.64 2.53
N ALA A 63 8.78 24.28 3.30
CA ALA A 63 9.52 25.46 2.87
C ALA A 63 10.43 25.21 1.65
N MET A 64 10.77 23.95 1.37
CA MET A 64 11.61 23.55 0.23
C MET A 64 10.79 22.99 -0.95
N ALA A 65 9.51 22.68 -0.73
CA ALA A 65 8.62 22.07 -1.71
C ALA A 65 8.15 23.07 -2.77
N ASP A 66 7.92 22.59 -3.99
CA ASP A 66 7.23 23.35 -5.05
C ASP A 66 5.74 23.46 -4.76
N MET A 67 5.17 22.42 -4.14
CA MET A 67 3.78 22.38 -3.73
C MET A 67 3.67 21.92 -2.28
N TYR A 68 3.07 22.76 -1.45
CA TYR A 68 2.58 22.36 -0.13
C TYR A 68 1.08 22.09 -0.21
N VAL A 69 0.67 20.90 0.23
CA VAL A 69 -0.72 20.45 0.23
C VAL A 69 -1.17 20.27 1.68
N PRO A 70 -1.92 21.23 2.24
CA PRO A 70 -2.45 21.10 3.59
C PRO A 70 -3.54 20.01 3.61
N LEU A 71 -3.32 18.95 4.37
CA LEU A 71 -4.26 17.82 4.45
C LEU A 71 -4.66 17.56 5.90
N ARG A 72 -5.96 17.36 6.15
CA ARG A 72 -6.47 16.97 7.48
C ARG A 72 -5.88 15.62 7.91
N ALA A 73 -5.25 15.57 9.08
CA ALA A 73 -4.66 14.35 9.61
C ALA A 73 -5.68 13.20 9.66
N GLY A 74 -5.31 12.04 9.12
CA GLY A 74 -6.18 10.87 9.05
C GLY A 74 -7.09 10.81 7.81
N SER A 75 -6.97 11.74 6.87
CA SER A 75 -7.76 11.75 5.62
C SER A 75 -7.00 11.22 4.39
N ASP A 76 -5.80 10.66 4.57
CA ASP A 76 -4.90 10.25 3.49
C ASP A 76 -5.52 9.23 2.52
N ILE A 77 -6.40 8.32 2.99
CA ILE A 77 -7.10 7.37 2.09
C ILE A 77 -7.94 8.09 1.05
N ALA A 78 -8.66 9.15 1.46
CA ALA A 78 -9.51 9.89 0.53
C ALA A 78 -8.66 10.58 -0.54
N PHE A 79 -7.55 11.19 -0.13
CA PHE A 79 -6.60 11.83 -1.04
C PHE A 79 -5.95 10.84 -2.01
N LEU A 80 -5.37 9.75 -1.49
CA LEU A 80 -4.73 8.71 -2.32
C LEU A 80 -5.74 8.01 -3.23
N GLY A 81 -6.94 7.71 -2.71
CA GLY A 81 -8.01 7.08 -3.48
C GLY A 81 -8.50 7.96 -4.63
N ALA A 82 -8.57 9.27 -4.42
CA ALA A 82 -8.92 10.19 -5.49
C ALA A 82 -7.82 10.29 -6.56
N ILE A 83 -6.53 10.16 -6.18
CA ILE A 83 -5.44 10.07 -7.17
C ILE A 83 -5.59 8.78 -7.99
N VAL A 84 -5.93 7.64 -7.36
CA VAL A 84 -6.23 6.40 -8.08
C VAL A 84 -7.39 6.59 -9.05
N ASN A 85 -8.49 7.20 -8.59
CA ASN A 85 -9.63 7.52 -9.45
C ASN A 85 -9.22 8.40 -10.64
N TYR A 86 -8.46 9.47 -10.40
CA TYR A 86 -7.97 10.36 -11.45
C TYR A 86 -7.14 9.60 -12.49
N ILE A 87 -6.23 8.72 -12.05
CA ILE A 87 -5.42 7.89 -12.95
C ILE A 87 -6.29 6.99 -13.83
N LEU A 88 -7.26 6.30 -13.22
CA LEU A 88 -8.10 5.31 -13.91
C LEU A 88 -9.14 5.96 -14.84
N SER A 89 -9.74 7.07 -14.41
CA SER A 89 -10.78 7.78 -15.16
C SER A 89 -10.23 8.58 -16.33
N ASN A 90 -8.96 8.99 -16.28
CA ASN A 90 -8.28 9.72 -17.37
C ASN A 90 -7.27 8.86 -18.16
N GLU A 91 -7.29 7.54 -17.95
CA GLU A 91 -6.41 6.58 -18.62
C GLU A 91 -4.90 6.95 -18.55
N LYS A 92 -4.48 7.52 -17.41
CA LYS A 92 -3.10 7.97 -17.17
C LYS A 92 -2.18 6.87 -16.63
N TYR A 93 -2.60 5.62 -16.64
CA TYR A 93 -1.81 4.49 -16.17
C TYR A 93 -0.89 3.94 -17.28
N PHE A 94 0.25 3.37 -16.90
CA PHE A 94 1.17 2.73 -17.83
C PHE A 94 0.68 1.31 -18.16
N ARG A 95 -0.24 1.21 -19.14
CA ARG A 95 -0.96 -0.04 -19.48
C ARG A 95 -0.05 -1.26 -19.61
N GLU A 96 1.07 -1.16 -20.31
CA GLU A 96 1.96 -2.31 -20.52
C GLU A 96 2.53 -2.84 -19.19
N TYR A 97 2.95 -1.95 -18.30
CA TYR A 97 3.39 -2.30 -16.96
C TYR A 97 2.25 -2.92 -16.15
N VAL A 98 1.08 -2.28 -16.16
CA VAL A 98 -0.10 -2.72 -15.40
C VAL A 98 -0.50 -4.14 -15.80
N VAL A 99 -0.62 -4.41 -17.10
CA VAL A 99 -1.03 -5.73 -17.61
C VAL A 99 0.04 -6.79 -17.31
N SER A 100 1.32 -6.46 -17.51
CA SER A 100 2.41 -7.45 -17.47
C SER A 100 2.92 -7.76 -16.06
N TYR A 101 2.92 -6.77 -15.16
CA TYR A 101 3.64 -6.85 -13.88
C TYR A 101 2.74 -6.72 -12.65
N THR A 102 1.42 -6.64 -12.86
CA THR A 102 0.45 -6.62 -11.77
C THR A 102 -0.59 -7.73 -11.95
N ASN A 103 -1.47 -7.86 -10.97
CA ASN A 103 -2.63 -8.76 -11.04
C ASN A 103 -3.85 -8.11 -11.71
N ALA A 104 -3.73 -6.95 -12.36
CA ALA A 104 -4.84 -6.20 -12.94
C ALA A 104 -5.74 -7.02 -13.89
N ALA A 105 -5.14 -7.90 -14.70
CA ALA A 105 -5.87 -8.77 -15.62
C ALA A 105 -6.50 -9.99 -14.93
N THR A 106 -6.10 -10.33 -13.72
CA THR A 106 -6.58 -11.54 -13.01
C THR A 106 -8.05 -11.41 -12.64
N LEU A 107 -8.82 -12.49 -12.82
CA LEU A 107 -10.23 -12.55 -12.45
C LEU A 107 -10.38 -12.87 -10.96
N VAL A 108 -11.24 -12.13 -10.28
CA VAL A 108 -11.66 -12.34 -8.89
C VAL A 108 -12.96 -13.15 -8.88
N SER A 109 -13.19 -13.94 -7.83
CA SER A 109 -14.44 -14.68 -7.61
C SER A 109 -15.68 -13.80 -7.85
N GLN A 110 -16.69 -14.39 -8.49
CA GLN A 110 -18.00 -13.74 -8.67
C GLN A 110 -18.72 -13.49 -7.34
N ASP A 111 -18.35 -14.20 -6.26
CA ASP A 111 -18.93 -14.04 -4.93
C ASP A 111 -18.34 -12.82 -4.17
N PHE A 112 -17.30 -12.18 -4.71
CA PHE A 112 -16.76 -10.95 -4.15
C PHE A 112 -17.78 -9.82 -4.26
N GLN A 113 -18.09 -9.17 -3.14
CA GLN A 113 -18.90 -7.95 -3.10
C GLN A 113 -18.09 -6.81 -2.49
N ASP A 114 -18.14 -5.66 -3.14
CA ASP A 114 -17.41 -4.48 -2.70
C ASP A 114 -18.23 -3.67 -1.67
N THR A 115 -17.53 -2.78 -0.99
CA THR A 115 -18.04 -1.76 -0.07
C THR A 115 -19.14 -0.86 -0.63
N ASP A 116 -19.26 -0.69 -1.94
CA ASP A 116 -20.38 0.05 -2.53
C ASP A 116 -21.69 -0.77 -2.53
N GLU A 117 -21.60 -2.09 -2.46
CA GLU A 117 -22.75 -3.00 -2.42
C GLU A 117 -23.23 -3.27 -0.98
N LEU A 118 -22.32 -3.15 -0.01
CA LEU A 118 -22.56 -3.50 1.39
C LEU A 118 -22.27 -2.34 2.36
N ASP A 119 -22.59 -1.11 1.96
CA ASP A 119 -22.58 0.10 2.81
C ASP A 119 -21.28 0.30 3.62
N GLY A 120 -20.14 0.21 2.94
CA GLY A 120 -18.81 0.39 3.53
C GLY A 120 -18.14 -0.89 4.05
N LEU A 121 -18.78 -2.06 3.92
CA LEU A 121 -18.21 -3.36 4.29
C LEU A 121 -17.88 -4.22 3.06
N PHE A 122 -16.90 -5.11 3.16
CA PHE A 122 -16.69 -6.11 2.09
C PHE A 122 -17.52 -7.37 2.34
N SER A 123 -17.66 -8.24 1.34
CA SER A 123 -18.23 -9.57 1.52
C SER A 123 -17.47 -10.35 2.61
N GLY A 124 -18.20 -11.12 3.42
CA GLY A 124 -17.64 -11.94 4.49
C GLY A 124 -17.50 -11.25 5.86
N TYR A 125 -18.05 -10.05 6.07
CA TYR A 125 -18.04 -9.39 7.38
C TYR A 125 -18.98 -10.08 8.39
N ASP A 126 -18.45 -10.41 9.57
CA ASP A 126 -19.21 -10.89 10.72
C ASP A 126 -19.39 -9.75 11.75
N THR A 127 -20.64 -9.36 11.99
CA THR A 127 -21.02 -8.27 12.90
C THR A 127 -20.79 -8.60 14.37
N GLU A 128 -20.80 -9.88 14.77
CA GLU A 128 -20.60 -10.28 16.15
C GLU A 128 -19.12 -10.23 16.54
N THR A 129 -18.25 -10.67 15.64
CA THR A 129 -16.80 -10.74 15.90
C THR A 129 -16.03 -9.53 15.37
N ALA A 130 -16.65 -8.72 14.52
CA ALA A 130 -16.02 -7.63 13.76
C ALA A 130 -14.79 -8.13 12.96
N THR A 131 -14.94 -9.30 12.34
CA THR A 131 -13.89 -9.92 11.50
C THR A 131 -14.41 -10.20 10.09
N TYR A 132 -13.48 -10.51 9.18
CA TYR A 132 -13.81 -10.87 7.80
C TYR A 132 -13.43 -12.32 7.52
N ASP A 133 -14.32 -13.05 6.84
CA ASP A 133 -14.02 -14.27 6.11
C ASP A 133 -13.60 -13.90 4.67
N PRO A 134 -12.31 -14.04 4.31
CA PRO A 134 -11.80 -13.63 3.01
C PRO A 134 -12.09 -14.64 1.90
N THR A 135 -12.90 -15.70 2.13
CA THR A 135 -13.19 -16.76 1.15
C THR A 135 -13.61 -16.21 -0.22
N THR A 136 -14.43 -15.17 -0.22
CA THR A 136 -14.92 -14.54 -1.45
C THR A 136 -13.90 -13.62 -2.15
N TRP A 137 -12.78 -13.30 -1.50
CA TRP A 137 -11.76 -12.38 -2.04
C TRP A 137 -10.70 -13.08 -2.90
N ALA A 138 -10.84 -14.40 -3.09
CA ALA A 138 -9.93 -15.22 -3.88
C ALA A 138 -10.03 -14.89 -5.38
N TYR A 139 -8.99 -15.29 -6.11
CA TYR A 139 -9.09 -15.33 -7.57
C TYR A 139 -10.06 -16.42 -8.02
N GLU A 140 -10.66 -16.22 -9.19
CA GLU A 140 -11.63 -17.14 -9.78
C GLU A 140 -11.04 -18.55 -9.87
N GLY A 141 -11.74 -19.53 -9.28
CA GLY A 141 -11.31 -20.93 -9.23
C GLY A 141 -10.23 -21.24 -8.18
N MET A 142 -9.91 -20.32 -7.27
CA MET A 142 -8.98 -20.55 -6.15
C MET A 142 -9.70 -20.53 -4.80
N GLN A 143 -9.19 -21.31 -3.84
CA GLN A 143 -9.55 -21.12 -2.44
C GLN A 143 -8.80 -19.91 -1.85
N ALA A 144 -9.48 -19.11 -1.02
CA ALA A 144 -8.83 -18.00 -0.36
C ALA A 144 -7.76 -18.50 0.61
N ALA A 145 -6.52 -18.08 0.39
CA ALA A 145 -5.52 -18.09 1.43
C ALA A 145 -5.74 -16.87 2.34
N ALA A 146 -5.58 -17.05 3.65
CA ALA A 146 -5.76 -16.00 4.64
C ALA A 146 -4.97 -14.73 4.27
N ALA A 147 -5.64 -13.58 4.30
CA ALA A 147 -4.99 -12.30 4.04
C ALA A 147 -3.99 -11.96 5.16
N ALA A 148 -2.94 -11.20 4.85
CA ALA A 148 -2.03 -10.69 5.87
C ALA A 148 -2.84 -9.86 6.91
N GLY A 149 -2.96 -10.37 8.14
CA GLY A 149 -3.73 -9.76 9.22
C GLY A 149 -5.06 -10.43 9.56
N SER A 150 -5.45 -11.52 8.91
CA SER A 150 -6.63 -12.29 9.34
C SER A 150 -6.35 -13.03 10.65
N ARG A 151 -7.17 -12.78 11.68
CA ARG A 151 -7.31 -13.70 12.81
C ARG A 151 -8.05 -14.93 12.32
N LEU A 152 -7.36 -15.92 11.77
CA LEU A 152 -7.98 -17.21 11.52
C LEU A 152 -8.27 -17.91 12.85
N VAL A 153 -9.50 -17.77 13.35
CA VAL A 153 -10.07 -18.71 14.31
C VAL A 153 -10.53 -19.94 13.52
N ARG A 154 -9.59 -20.82 13.15
CA ARG A 154 -9.97 -22.12 12.59
C ARG A 154 -10.42 -23.03 13.72
N GLY A 155 -11.73 -23.12 13.88
CA GLY A 155 -12.52 -23.99 14.77
C GLY A 155 -11.81 -25.03 15.65
N LYS A 156 -11.75 -24.72 16.95
CA LYS A 156 -12.29 -25.56 18.04
C LYS A 156 -12.46 -24.67 19.27
N ARG A 157 -13.68 -24.65 19.82
CA ARG A 157 -14.06 -23.93 21.04
C ARG A 157 -13.01 -24.12 22.16
N THR A 158 -12.21 -23.09 22.45
CA THR A 158 -11.56 -22.92 23.75
C THR A 158 -11.52 -21.43 24.14
N ASN A 159 -12.28 -21.11 25.18
CA ASN A 159 -12.33 -19.92 26.04
C ASN A 159 -12.27 -18.49 25.43
N PRO A 160 -13.22 -17.60 25.82
CA PRO A 160 -13.22 -16.18 25.43
C PRO A 160 -12.13 -15.30 26.11
N GLU A 161 -11.17 -15.86 26.86
CA GLU A 161 -10.29 -15.08 27.76
C GLU A 161 -8.84 -14.87 27.28
N LYS A 162 -8.50 -15.14 26.02
CA LYS A 162 -7.13 -14.89 25.54
C LYS A 162 -7.11 -14.04 24.28
N SER A 163 -6.93 -12.73 24.47
CA SER A 163 -6.44 -11.82 23.44
C SER A 163 -4.98 -12.17 23.10
N SER A 164 -4.74 -13.15 22.24
CA SER A 164 -3.43 -13.33 21.62
C SER A 164 -3.29 -12.34 20.46
N ALA A 165 -2.15 -11.65 20.40
CA ALA A 165 -1.79 -10.86 19.24
C ALA A 165 -1.54 -11.82 18.06
N GLY A 166 -2.24 -11.60 16.95
CA GLY A 166 -2.06 -12.39 15.74
C GLY A 166 -0.66 -12.12 15.18
N GLY A 167 0.17 -13.16 15.11
CA GLY A 167 1.50 -13.04 14.52
C GLY A 167 1.43 -12.86 13.01
N HIS A 168 2.53 -12.42 12.41
CA HIS A 168 2.76 -12.44 10.96
C HIS A 168 2.66 -13.88 10.40
N GLU A 169 1.45 -14.37 10.13
CA GLU A 169 1.19 -15.75 9.68
C GLU A 169 1.91 -16.11 8.37
N LEU A 170 2.20 -15.11 7.54
CA LEU A 170 2.88 -15.27 6.26
C LEU A 170 4.35 -14.84 6.29
N GLY A 171 4.87 -14.39 7.45
CA GLY A 171 6.22 -13.86 7.57
C GLY A 171 6.48 -12.69 6.62
N ALA A 172 7.54 -12.80 5.81
CA ALA A 172 7.82 -11.87 4.70
C ALA A 172 7.03 -12.16 3.41
N ARG A 173 6.39 -13.33 3.29
CA ARG A 173 5.74 -13.76 2.04
C ARG A 173 4.32 -13.19 1.92
N GLY A 174 3.85 -13.06 0.69
CA GLY A 174 2.41 -12.91 0.42
C GLY A 174 1.67 -14.22 0.62
N ALA A 175 0.34 -14.19 0.58
CA ALA A 175 -0.46 -15.41 0.67
C ALA A 175 -0.09 -16.37 -0.49
N SER A 176 0.15 -17.64 -0.17
CA SER A 176 0.45 -18.65 -1.18
C SER A 176 -0.77 -18.87 -2.07
N LEU A 177 -0.54 -18.95 -3.39
CA LEU A 177 -1.55 -19.43 -4.32
C LEU A 177 -1.53 -20.96 -4.31
N GLU A 178 -2.72 -21.59 -4.39
CA GLU A 178 -2.85 -23.04 -4.50
C GLU A 178 -2.08 -23.58 -5.73
N HIS A 179 -2.11 -22.82 -6.83
CA HIS A 179 -1.28 -23.04 -8.01
C HIS A 179 -1.00 -21.72 -8.76
N SER A 180 -0.02 -21.71 -9.66
CA SER A 180 0.38 -20.51 -10.42
C SER A 180 -0.59 -20.11 -11.54
N VAL A 181 -1.51 -20.99 -11.94
CA VAL A 181 -2.46 -20.73 -13.02
C VAL A 181 -3.61 -19.87 -12.50
N VAL A 182 -3.77 -18.65 -13.00
CA VAL A 182 -4.91 -17.78 -12.69
C VAL A 182 -5.67 -17.45 -13.97
N GLN A 183 -6.99 -17.33 -13.89
CA GLN A 183 -7.78 -16.84 -15.03
C GLN A 183 -7.50 -15.35 -15.21
N ARG A 184 -7.24 -14.93 -16.45
CA ARG A 184 -6.85 -13.56 -16.79
C ARG A 184 -7.56 -13.06 -18.04
N ASP A 185 -7.92 -11.78 -18.03
CA ASP A 185 -8.37 -11.02 -19.19
C ASP A 185 -7.39 -9.87 -19.47
N GLU A 186 -6.49 -10.07 -20.43
CA GLU A 186 -5.47 -9.09 -20.83
C GLU A 186 -6.08 -7.84 -21.54
N THR A 187 -7.36 -7.90 -21.92
CA THR A 187 -8.08 -6.72 -22.46
C THR A 187 -8.49 -5.74 -21.36
N LEU A 188 -8.51 -6.21 -20.10
CA LEU A 188 -8.98 -5.49 -18.92
C LEU A 188 -10.46 -5.07 -19.00
N GLN A 189 -11.29 -5.77 -19.78
CA GLN A 189 -12.71 -5.43 -19.97
C GLN A 189 -13.65 -6.30 -19.12
N HIS A 190 -13.20 -7.49 -18.70
CA HIS A 190 -14.01 -8.39 -17.92
C HIS A 190 -14.42 -7.72 -16.60
N PRO A 191 -15.72 -7.68 -16.24
CA PRO A 191 -16.20 -6.92 -15.09
C PRO A 191 -15.59 -7.39 -13.76
N HIS A 192 -15.20 -8.65 -13.65
CA HIS A 192 -14.54 -9.22 -12.47
C HIS A 192 -13.01 -9.28 -12.54
N CYS A 193 -12.37 -8.67 -13.54
CA CYS A 193 -10.92 -8.50 -13.45
C CYS A 193 -10.57 -7.46 -12.38
N VAL A 194 -9.44 -7.62 -11.71
CA VAL A 194 -8.97 -6.72 -10.63
C VAL A 194 -9.00 -5.26 -11.09
N PHE A 195 -8.65 -4.98 -12.35
CA PHE A 195 -8.66 -3.63 -12.90
C PHE A 195 -10.06 -2.98 -12.88
N GLN A 196 -11.09 -3.71 -13.32
CA GLN A 196 -12.46 -3.19 -13.36
C GLN A 196 -13.05 -3.05 -11.95
N ILE A 197 -12.73 -3.99 -11.04
CA ILE A 197 -13.10 -3.86 -9.62
C ILE A 197 -12.46 -2.61 -9.01
N LEU A 198 -11.15 -2.41 -9.22
CA LEU A 198 -10.42 -1.24 -8.75
C LEU A 198 -11.04 0.07 -9.26
N LYS A 199 -11.40 0.11 -10.56
CA LYS A 199 -12.03 1.27 -11.18
C LYS A 199 -13.37 1.60 -10.55
N ARG A 200 -14.21 0.60 -10.25
CA ARG A 200 -15.48 0.80 -9.54
C ARG A 200 -15.25 1.27 -8.09
N HIS A 201 -14.42 0.56 -7.34
CA HIS A 201 -14.11 0.86 -5.93
C HIS A 201 -13.67 2.31 -5.70
N TYR A 202 -12.83 2.83 -6.61
CA TYR A 202 -12.27 4.16 -6.48
C TYR A 202 -13.12 5.28 -7.10
N ALA A 203 -14.20 4.95 -7.84
CA ALA A 203 -15.02 5.95 -8.53
C ALA A 203 -15.64 6.99 -7.59
N ARG A 204 -15.96 6.59 -6.34
CA ARG A 204 -16.50 7.47 -5.30
C ARG A 204 -15.55 8.55 -4.79
N TYR A 205 -14.24 8.42 -5.04
CA TYR A 205 -13.25 9.37 -4.57
C TYR A 205 -13.07 10.52 -5.57
N THR A 206 -13.96 11.51 -5.49
CA THR A 206 -13.95 12.68 -6.38
C THR A 206 -13.15 13.85 -5.78
N PRO A 207 -12.77 14.86 -6.59
CA PRO A 207 -12.17 16.09 -6.07
C PRO A 207 -13.02 16.79 -5.01
N GLU A 208 -14.35 16.74 -5.12
CA GLU A 208 -15.29 17.30 -4.15
C GLU A 208 -15.24 16.54 -2.82
N LEU A 209 -15.11 15.20 -2.86
CA LEU A 209 -14.89 14.40 -1.66
C LEU A 209 -13.55 14.77 -1.01
N VAL A 210 -12.50 14.99 -1.81
CA VAL A 210 -11.19 15.42 -1.30
C VAL A 210 -11.27 16.79 -0.64
N GLU A 211 -11.99 17.74 -1.23
CA GLU A 211 -12.19 19.05 -0.60
C GLU A 211 -12.94 18.90 0.73
N HIS A 212 -14.05 18.16 0.74
CA HIS A 212 -14.86 17.96 1.93
C HIS A 212 -14.12 17.21 3.04
N VAL A 213 -13.40 16.14 2.69
CA VAL A 213 -12.76 15.23 3.65
C VAL A 213 -11.33 15.68 3.95
N CYS A 214 -10.51 16.03 2.97
CA CYS A 214 -9.11 16.39 3.22
C CYS A 214 -8.92 17.87 3.54
N GLY A 215 -9.85 18.74 3.12
CA GLY A 215 -9.68 20.19 3.16
C GLY A 215 -8.76 20.72 2.06
N VAL A 216 -8.48 19.90 1.03
CA VAL A 216 -7.59 20.26 -0.09
C VAL A 216 -8.45 20.85 -1.22
N PRO A 217 -8.20 22.10 -1.65
CA PRO A 217 -8.94 22.71 -2.75
C PRO A 217 -8.82 21.89 -4.05
N PRO A 218 -9.91 21.79 -4.86
CA PRO A 218 -9.90 20.99 -6.09
C PRO A 218 -8.82 21.39 -7.11
N ASP A 219 -8.48 22.68 -7.20
CA ASP A 219 -7.44 23.17 -8.11
C ASP A 219 -6.02 22.74 -7.67
N LEU A 220 -5.77 22.73 -6.35
CA LEU A 220 -4.52 22.23 -5.79
C LEU A 220 -4.42 20.71 -5.96
N PHE A 221 -5.52 20.00 -5.72
CA PHE A 221 -5.59 18.55 -5.95
C PHE A 221 -5.33 18.19 -7.42
N ALA A 222 -5.91 18.95 -8.36
CA ALA A 222 -5.68 18.77 -9.80
C ALA A 222 -4.19 18.94 -10.16
N LYS A 223 -3.52 19.99 -9.64
CA LYS A 223 -2.08 20.21 -9.84
C LYS A 223 -1.22 19.05 -9.35
N VAL A 224 -1.58 18.46 -8.19
CA VAL A 224 -0.89 17.25 -7.68
C VAL A 224 -1.09 16.08 -8.63
N CYS A 225 -2.33 15.83 -9.06
CA CYS A 225 -2.65 14.75 -9.99
C CYS A 225 -1.90 14.91 -11.31
N GLU A 226 -1.85 16.11 -11.88
CA GLU A 226 -1.08 16.42 -13.10
C GLU A 226 0.42 16.15 -12.90
N ALA A 227 1.01 16.68 -11.83
CA ALA A 227 2.44 16.50 -11.55
C ALA A 227 2.81 15.02 -11.36
N VAL A 228 1.99 14.26 -10.65
CA VAL A 228 2.21 12.82 -10.41
C VAL A 228 2.02 12.00 -11.69
N THR A 229 0.95 12.27 -12.46
CA THR A 229 0.63 11.49 -13.67
C THR A 229 1.47 11.86 -14.89
N ALA A 230 2.09 13.04 -14.91
CA ALA A 230 3.09 13.42 -15.91
C ALA A 230 4.33 12.52 -15.92
N ASN A 231 4.50 11.67 -14.90
CA ASN A 231 5.60 10.70 -14.80
C ASN A 231 5.13 9.25 -15.00
N SER A 232 3.94 9.05 -15.55
CA SER A 232 3.49 7.73 -16.01
C SER A 232 4.28 7.31 -17.25
N GLY A 233 4.56 6.01 -17.37
CA GLY A 233 5.24 5.44 -18.54
C GLY A 233 6.73 5.23 -18.35
N ARG A 234 7.43 4.95 -19.46
CA ARG A 234 8.81 4.41 -19.45
C ARG A 234 9.91 5.41 -19.10
N GLN A 235 9.66 6.69 -19.32
CA GLN A 235 10.73 7.69 -19.35
C GLN A 235 10.95 8.38 -18.01
N ARG A 236 9.90 8.46 -17.19
CA ARG A 236 9.90 9.23 -15.96
C ARG A 236 9.43 8.39 -14.78
N THR A 237 9.73 8.84 -13.58
CA THR A 237 9.31 8.16 -12.34
C THR A 237 8.88 9.16 -11.26
N THR A 238 7.87 8.76 -10.49
CA THR A 238 7.52 9.42 -9.22
C THR A 238 8.02 8.57 -8.07
N ALA A 239 8.71 9.15 -7.09
CA ALA A 239 9.02 8.50 -5.81
C ALA A 239 8.02 8.93 -4.72
N TRP A 240 7.59 7.97 -3.90
CA TRP A 240 6.79 8.27 -2.71
C TRP A 240 7.60 8.07 -1.44
N VAL A 241 7.62 9.07 -0.56
CA VAL A 241 8.37 9.05 0.69
C VAL A 241 7.41 9.20 1.86
N TYR A 242 7.47 8.28 2.82
CA TYR A 242 6.65 8.34 4.03
C TYR A 242 7.40 7.81 5.26
N SER A 243 6.90 8.10 6.45
CA SER A 243 7.39 7.53 7.72
C SER A 243 6.21 7.39 8.71
N VAL A 244 6.36 7.86 9.95
CA VAL A 244 5.38 7.67 11.03
C VAL A 244 4.02 8.33 10.79
N GLY A 245 3.96 9.38 9.97
CA GLY A 245 2.72 10.11 9.69
C GLY A 245 1.66 9.28 8.98
N TRP A 246 2.03 8.11 8.41
CA TRP A 246 1.07 7.14 7.89
C TRP A 246 0.88 5.91 8.77
N THR A 247 1.89 5.51 9.53
CA THR A 247 1.88 4.18 10.16
C THR A 247 1.14 4.15 11.49
N GLN A 248 0.92 5.30 12.15
CA GLN A 248 0.30 5.38 13.47
C GLN A 248 -1.21 5.68 13.41
N HIS A 249 -1.90 5.00 12.48
CA HIS A 249 -3.35 5.06 12.32
C HIS A 249 -3.92 3.63 12.31
N SER A 250 -5.17 3.45 12.75
CA SER A 250 -5.87 2.15 12.67
C SER A 250 -5.91 1.59 11.25
N VAL A 251 -5.89 2.47 10.25
CA VAL A 251 -5.91 2.17 8.81
C VAL A 251 -4.57 2.48 8.11
N GLY A 252 -3.48 2.66 8.86
CA GLY A 252 -2.18 3.08 8.30
C GLY A 252 -1.62 2.13 7.23
N VAL A 253 -1.89 0.83 7.36
CA VAL A 253 -1.55 -0.17 6.32
C VAL A 253 -2.23 0.15 4.99
N GLN A 254 -3.46 0.67 5.03
CA GLN A 254 -4.23 1.02 3.84
C GLN A 254 -3.72 2.30 3.16
N TYR A 255 -3.10 3.23 3.90
CA TYR A 255 -2.47 4.41 3.31
C TYR A 255 -1.30 3.97 2.41
N ILE A 256 -0.47 3.08 2.94
CA ILE A 256 0.67 2.50 2.23
C ILE A 256 0.19 1.67 1.03
N ARG A 257 -0.95 0.96 1.15
CA ARG A 257 -1.57 0.23 0.03
C ARG A 257 -2.07 1.18 -1.06
N GLY A 258 -2.69 2.31 -0.71
CA GLY A 258 -3.10 3.33 -1.67
C GLY A 258 -1.92 3.85 -2.50
N ALA A 259 -0.81 4.20 -1.84
CA ALA A 259 0.41 4.62 -2.53
C ALA A 259 1.01 3.50 -3.40
N ALA A 260 0.98 2.24 -2.92
CA ALA A 260 1.42 1.09 -3.70
C ALA A 260 0.60 0.92 -4.99
N ILE A 261 -0.71 1.09 -4.93
CA ILE A 261 -1.59 1.04 -6.11
C ILE A 261 -1.21 2.14 -7.11
N ILE A 262 -1.03 3.39 -6.65
CA ILE A 262 -0.60 4.49 -7.52
C ILE A 262 0.73 4.16 -8.20
N GLN A 263 1.73 3.71 -7.44
CA GLN A 263 3.05 3.39 -7.98
C GLN A 263 3.02 2.23 -8.99
N LEU A 264 2.14 1.24 -8.80
CA LEU A 264 1.93 0.17 -9.76
C LEU A 264 1.21 0.64 -11.03
N LEU A 265 0.18 1.50 -10.90
CA LEU A 265 -0.54 2.07 -12.05
C LEU A 265 0.38 2.92 -12.93
N LEU A 266 1.29 3.69 -12.33
CA LEU A 266 2.24 4.53 -13.06
C LEU A 266 3.48 3.76 -13.55
N GLY A 267 3.67 2.53 -13.06
CA GLY A 267 4.82 1.69 -13.37
C GLY A 267 6.14 2.20 -12.78
N ASN A 268 6.10 2.75 -11.56
CA ASN A 268 7.24 3.33 -10.86
C ASN A 268 8.04 2.32 -10.03
N MET A 269 7.52 1.11 -9.79
CA MET A 269 8.18 0.12 -8.94
C MET A 269 9.32 -0.59 -9.67
N GLY A 270 10.48 -0.69 -9.03
CA GLY A 270 11.68 -1.35 -9.57
C GLY A 270 12.52 -0.50 -10.54
N ARG A 271 12.28 0.82 -10.59
CA ARG A 271 12.96 1.75 -11.49
C ARG A 271 13.68 2.87 -10.72
N PRO A 272 14.82 3.37 -11.21
CA PRO A 272 15.53 4.49 -10.60
C PRO A 272 14.62 5.71 -10.40
N GLY A 273 14.74 6.37 -9.25
CA GLY A 273 13.93 7.55 -8.92
C GLY A 273 12.45 7.27 -8.66
N GLY A 274 12.05 6.00 -8.68
CA GLY A 274 10.69 5.55 -8.41
C GLY A 274 10.53 4.91 -7.03
N GLY A 275 9.60 3.96 -6.95
CA GLY A 275 9.41 3.16 -5.75
C GLY A 275 8.77 3.89 -4.56
N ILE A 276 8.76 3.22 -3.42
CA ILE A 276 8.27 3.77 -2.16
C ILE A 276 9.40 3.69 -1.13
N LEU A 277 9.89 4.86 -0.74
CA LEU A 277 10.88 5.03 0.30
C LEU A 277 10.20 5.20 1.65
N ALA A 278 9.93 4.06 2.29
CA ALA A 278 9.49 4.01 3.67
C ALA A 278 10.69 4.33 4.60
N LEU A 279 10.78 5.55 5.09
CA LEU A 279 11.90 6.01 5.91
C LEU A 279 11.82 5.43 7.32
N ARG A 280 12.89 4.74 7.72
CA ARG A 280 13.05 4.12 9.03
C ARG A 280 13.48 5.15 10.09
N GLY A 281 13.08 4.93 11.34
CA GLY A 281 13.38 5.81 12.46
C GLY A 281 14.78 5.58 13.06
N HIS A 282 14.89 4.63 14.00
CA HIS A 282 16.17 4.30 14.64
C HIS A 282 17.18 3.74 13.63
N ALA A 283 18.47 4.03 13.85
CA ALA A 283 19.57 3.67 12.95
C ALA A 283 19.59 2.18 12.56
N SER A 284 19.24 1.29 13.50
CA SER A 284 19.24 -0.16 13.30
C SER A 284 17.85 -0.79 13.30
N ILE A 285 16.75 -0.01 13.22
CA ILE A 285 15.40 -0.60 13.34
C ILE A 285 15.11 -1.63 12.25
N GLN A 286 15.70 -1.45 11.06
CA GLN A 286 15.63 -2.45 9.99
C GLN A 286 16.31 -3.76 10.42
N GLY A 287 17.55 -3.67 10.93
CA GLY A 287 18.28 -4.83 11.45
C GLY A 287 17.60 -5.50 12.65
N SER A 288 17.00 -4.71 13.54
CA SER A 288 16.19 -5.21 14.67
C SER A 288 14.83 -5.78 14.25
N THR A 289 14.44 -5.63 12.99
CA THR A 289 13.28 -6.32 12.39
C THR A 289 13.75 -7.58 11.65
N ASP A 290 14.90 -7.53 10.97
CA ASP A 290 15.50 -8.66 10.26
C ASP A 290 15.98 -9.76 11.22
N ILE A 291 16.55 -9.35 12.35
CA ILE A 291 16.84 -10.18 13.53
C ILE A 291 15.92 -9.65 14.63
N PRO A 292 14.68 -10.17 14.70
CA PRO A 292 13.59 -9.54 15.41
C PRO A 292 13.83 -9.52 16.92
N THR A 293 13.56 -8.36 17.52
CA THR A 293 13.17 -8.26 18.93
C THR A 293 11.64 -8.24 19.09
N LEU A 294 10.91 -8.54 18.00
CA LEU A 294 9.45 -8.68 17.95
C LEU A 294 9.03 -10.06 18.50
N PHE A 295 7.85 -10.12 19.11
CA PHE A 295 7.38 -11.34 19.78
C PHE A 295 6.91 -12.44 18.82
N ASP A 296 6.61 -12.08 17.57
CA ASP A 296 5.89 -12.93 16.60
C ASP A 296 6.72 -13.40 15.42
N LEU A 297 8.00 -13.04 15.36
CA LEU A 297 8.91 -13.40 14.27
C LEU A 297 10.23 -13.98 14.78
N LEU A 298 10.76 -14.93 14.02
CA LEU A 298 12.14 -15.42 14.09
C LEU A 298 13.02 -14.71 13.04
N PRO A 299 14.37 -14.76 13.17
CA PRO A 299 15.29 -14.16 12.20
C PRO A 299 14.98 -14.54 10.75
N GLY A 300 15.06 -13.56 9.85
CA GLY A 300 14.73 -13.75 8.44
C GLY A 300 13.23 -13.74 8.14
N TYR A 301 12.42 -13.13 9.00
CA TYR A 301 10.96 -13.03 8.86
C TYR A 301 10.24 -14.39 8.85
N LEU A 302 10.78 -15.36 9.58
CA LEU A 302 10.12 -16.65 9.78
C LEU A 302 9.03 -16.48 10.85
N PRO A 303 7.85 -17.10 10.70
CA PRO A 303 6.79 -17.00 11.70
C PRO A 303 7.22 -17.67 13.01
N MET A 304 6.85 -17.08 14.15
CA MET A 304 7.13 -17.70 15.45
C MET A 304 6.25 -18.94 15.67
N PRO A 305 6.78 -20.06 16.20
CA PRO A 305 5.97 -21.20 16.62
C PRO A 305 4.91 -20.78 17.66
N ARG A 306 3.65 -21.10 17.36
CA ARG A 306 2.50 -20.85 18.22
C ARG A 306 2.22 -22.02 19.17
N ALA A 307 2.12 -21.72 20.46
CA ALA A 307 1.67 -22.67 21.47
C ALA A 307 0.24 -23.14 21.20
N GLY A 308 0.00 -24.46 21.28
CA GLY A 308 -1.30 -25.07 20.96
C GLY A 308 -1.55 -25.33 19.47
N VAL A 309 -0.65 -24.86 18.59
CA VAL A 309 -0.62 -25.21 17.16
C VAL A 309 0.56 -26.15 16.89
N HIS A 310 1.75 -25.78 17.36
CA HIS A 310 2.97 -26.57 17.20
C HIS A 310 3.36 -27.16 18.57
N GLY A 311 3.43 -28.49 18.68
CA GLY A 311 3.84 -29.21 19.88
C GLY A 311 5.32 -29.57 19.90
N ASN A 312 5.94 -29.67 18.72
CA ASN A 312 7.36 -29.98 18.54
C ASN A 312 7.93 -29.25 17.30
N LEU A 313 9.20 -29.50 16.99
CA LEU A 313 9.88 -28.87 15.85
C LEU A 313 9.34 -29.37 14.50
N ASP A 314 9.03 -30.66 14.37
CA ASP A 314 8.51 -31.24 13.13
C ASP A 314 7.16 -30.61 12.78
N ASP A 315 6.27 -30.45 13.77
CA ASP A 315 4.97 -29.76 13.59
C ASP A 315 5.13 -28.34 13.04
N TYR A 316 6.20 -27.64 13.41
CA TYR A 316 6.51 -26.29 12.92
C TYR A 316 7.12 -26.31 11.52
N LEU A 317 7.99 -27.28 11.22
CA LEU A 317 8.62 -27.40 9.90
C LEU A 317 7.63 -27.84 8.81
N ASP A 318 6.59 -28.59 9.19
CA ASP A 318 5.53 -29.07 8.29
C ASP A 318 4.39 -28.05 8.07
N SER A 319 4.47 -26.85 8.68
CA SER A 319 3.42 -25.81 8.66
C SER A 319 3.51 -24.82 7.49
#